data_AF-A0AAJ0EQ23-F1
#
_entry.id   AF-A0AAJ0EQ23-F1
#
_cell.length_a   1.000
_cell.length_b   1.000
_cell.length_c   1.000
_cell.angle_alpha   90.00
_cell.angle_beta   90.00
_cell.angle_gamma   90.00
#
_symmetry.space_group_name_H-M   'P 1'
#
loop_
_entity.id
_entity.type
_entity.pdbx_description
1 polymer ?
#
loop_
_entity_poly.entity_id
_entity_poly.type
_entity_poly.pdbx_seq_one_letter_code
_entity_poly.pdbx_strand_id
1 'polypeptide(L)'
;MNRYGLPEPTNPTGSLAMYEAGMLEEVARDKNLALGVSGSLRGTTYNNSVLPRCRAMVEAIGQRMAYEAAQAQGNIAPEVIDVFEKSCIQKDPSWFVEHGYGTRSALRDNENGAYSNLLPLLPTLVERANAEVYITAPLVEEGAMEDFIKALPAFGAGTDDVIVEQAPKSRL
;
A
#
# COMPACT_ATOMS: atom_id res chain seq x y z
N MET A 1 14.24 -0.77 32.77
CA MET A 1 14.50 -0.60 31.32
C MET A 1 13.27 0.03 30.71
N ASN A 2 13.27 1.35 30.55
CA ASN A 2 12.16 2.14 30.03
C ASN A 2 12.65 2.89 28.77
N ARG A 3 13.11 2.13 27.79
CA ARG A 3 13.66 2.68 26.55
C ARG A 3 12.72 2.22 25.43
N TYR A 4 11.71 3.05 25.18
CA TYR A 4 10.75 2.97 24.07
C TYR A 4 9.66 1.90 24.25
N GLY A 5 8.47 2.35 24.65
CA GLY A 5 7.22 1.62 24.44
C GLY A 5 6.53 2.17 23.20
N LEU A 6 5.84 1.31 22.46
CA LEU A 6 4.93 1.78 21.41
C LEU A 6 3.78 2.56 22.06
N PRO A 7 3.30 3.65 21.44
CA PRO A 7 2.16 4.37 21.97
C PRO A 7 0.93 3.47 21.91
N GLU A 8 0.20 3.39 23.02
CA GLU A 8 -1.06 2.64 23.09
C GLU A 8 -2.08 3.21 22.09
N PRO A 9 -2.97 2.36 21.53
CA PRO A 9 -4.06 2.83 20.68
C PRO A 9 -4.95 3.84 21.41
N THR A 10 -5.17 4.98 20.76
CA THR A 10 -6.10 6.01 21.24
C THR A 10 -7.54 5.52 21.20
N ASN A 11 -7.89 4.75 20.15
CA ASN A 11 -9.15 4.01 20.07
C ASN A 11 -8.88 2.51 19.92
N PRO A 12 -8.87 1.73 21.02
CA PRO A 12 -8.61 0.30 20.98
C PRO A 12 -9.63 -0.52 20.17
N THR A 13 -10.81 0.06 19.89
CA THR A 13 -11.87 -0.60 19.12
C THR A 13 -11.86 -0.26 17.63
N GLY A 14 -10.95 0.62 17.20
CA GLY A 14 -10.78 0.96 15.79
C GLY A 14 -10.24 -0.22 14.98
N SER A 15 -10.63 -0.31 13.71
CA SER A 15 -10.27 -1.42 12.81
C SER A 15 -8.77 -1.69 12.77
N LEU A 16 -7.97 -0.63 12.67
CA LEU A 16 -6.50 -0.72 12.60
C LEU A 16 -5.85 -1.04 13.96
N ALA A 17 -6.46 -0.62 15.07
CA ALA A 17 -5.99 -0.97 16.41
C ALA A 17 -6.24 -2.45 16.72
N MET A 18 -7.41 -2.96 16.34
CA MET A 18 -7.73 -4.38 16.44
C MET A 18 -6.81 -5.22 15.54
N TYR A 19 -6.50 -4.73 14.34
CA TYR A 19 -5.55 -5.38 13.43
C TYR A 19 -4.14 -5.46 14.03
N GLU A 20 -3.61 -4.35 14.55
CA GLU A 20 -2.33 -4.32 15.26
C GLU A 20 -2.30 -5.33 16.41
N ALA A 21 -3.34 -5.32 17.26
CA ALA A 21 -3.44 -6.21 18.40
C ALA A 21 -3.46 -7.69 17.99
N GLY A 22 -4.25 -8.06 16.98
CA GLY A 22 -4.32 -9.42 16.47
C GLY A 22 -3.00 -9.89 15.85
N MET A 23 -2.34 -9.03 15.06
CA MET A 23 -1.04 -9.33 14.48
C MET A 23 0.05 -9.54 15.54
N LEU A 24 0.06 -8.71 16.60
CA LEU A 24 0.97 -8.88 17.72
C LEU A 24 0.71 -10.20 18.47
N GLU A 25 -0.56 -10.56 18.65
CA GLU A 25 -0.94 -11.81 19.29
C GLU A 25 -0.48 -13.03 18.46
N GLU A 26 -0.71 -13.02 17.15
CA GLU A 26 -0.24 -14.07 16.23
C GLU A 26 1.27 -14.26 16.28
N VAL A 27 2.03 -13.16 16.16
CA VAL A 27 3.50 -13.21 16.20
C VAL A 27 3.99 -13.67 17.58
N ALA A 28 3.35 -13.25 18.67
CA ALA A 28 3.68 -13.71 20.00
C ALA A 28 3.43 -15.21 20.18
N ARG A 29 2.32 -15.74 19.63
CA ARG A 29 2.04 -17.19 19.63
C ARG A 29 3.10 -17.96 18.85
N ASP A 30 3.43 -17.53 17.63
CA ASP A 30 4.45 -18.18 16.80
C ASP A 30 5.84 -18.15 17.44
N LYS A 31 6.21 -17.02 18.05
CA LYS A 31 7.45 -16.89 18.82
C LYS A 31 7.50 -17.88 19.98
N ASN A 32 6.43 -17.99 20.75
CA ASN A 32 6.37 -18.89 21.91
C ASN A 32 6.46 -20.36 21.48
N LEU A 33 5.81 -20.72 20.36
CA LEU A 33 5.91 -22.05 19.77
C LEU A 33 7.34 -22.36 19.29
N ALA A 34 7.97 -21.43 18.57
CA ALA A 34 9.34 -21.60 18.10
C ALA A 34 10.35 -21.75 19.24
N LEU A 35 10.16 -20.98 20.32
CA LEU A 35 10.93 -21.12 21.56
C LEU A 35 10.73 -22.50 22.21
N GLY A 36 9.49 -22.98 22.30
CA GLY A 36 9.18 -24.29 22.89
C GLY A 36 9.79 -25.46 22.11
N VAL A 37 9.84 -25.36 20.78
CA VAL A 37 10.38 -26.43 19.91
C VAL A 37 11.90 -26.46 19.88
N SER A 38 12.56 -25.30 19.83
CA SER A 38 14.02 -25.21 19.59
C SER A 38 14.84 -24.79 20.81
N GLY A 39 14.20 -24.30 21.88
CA GLY A 39 14.85 -23.68 23.02
C GLY A 39 15.60 -22.38 22.69
N SER A 40 15.51 -21.87 21.44
CA SER A 40 16.35 -20.78 20.96
C SER A 40 15.63 -19.89 19.93
N LEU A 41 15.74 -18.57 20.11
CA LEU A 41 15.28 -17.59 19.11
C LEU A 41 16.16 -17.52 17.85
N ARG A 42 17.24 -18.31 17.79
CA ARG A 42 18.15 -18.37 16.64
C ARG A 42 17.98 -19.66 15.82
N GLY A 43 16.90 -20.39 16.05
CA GLY A 43 16.58 -21.63 15.36
C GLY A 43 15.88 -21.42 14.01
N THR A 44 15.95 -22.43 13.14
CA THR A 44 15.26 -22.46 11.85
C THR A 44 13.74 -22.31 12.00
N THR A 45 13.16 -22.86 13.07
CA THR A 45 11.72 -22.71 13.37
C THR A 45 11.32 -21.26 13.54
N TYR A 46 12.11 -20.46 14.28
CA TYR A 46 11.85 -19.01 14.43
C TYR A 46 11.99 -18.28 13.10
N ASN A 47 13.04 -18.60 12.33
CA ASN A 47 13.28 -17.99 11.02
C ASN A 47 12.16 -18.26 10.01
N ASN A 48 11.52 -19.44 10.08
CA ASN A 48 10.47 -19.83 9.15
C ASN A 48 9.07 -19.37 9.59
N SER A 49 8.83 -19.19 10.88
CA SER A 49 7.50 -18.82 11.41
C SER A 49 7.36 -17.34 11.76
N VAL A 50 8.37 -16.74 12.39
CA VAL A 50 8.28 -15.38 12.94
C VAL A 50 8.83 -14.33 11.98
N LEU A 51 10.04 -14.53 11.44
CA LEU A 51 10.69 -13.51 10.59
C LEU A 51 9.86 -13.07 9.37
N PRO A 52 9.16 -13.96 8.65
CA PRO A 52 8.34 -13.56 7.52
C PRO A 52 7.18 -12.62 7.91
N ARG A 53 6.69 -12.72 9.15
CA ARG A 53 5.57 -11.92 9.67
C ARG A 53 6.00 -10.56 10.24
N CYS A 54 7.28 -10.40 10.60
CA CYS A 54 7.78 -9.17 11.23
C CYS A 54 7.45 -7.91 10.41
N ARG A 55 7.53 -7.98 9.09
CA ARG A 55 7.19 -6.84 8.22
C ARG A 55 5.73 -6.44 8.35
N ALA A 56 4.81 -7.39 8.19
CA ALA A 56 3.38 -7.14 8.29
C ALA A 56 3.00 -6.59 9.67
N MET A 57 3.62 -7.12 10.74
CA MET A 57 3.44 -6.61 12.10
C MET A 57 3.89 -5.15 12.24
N VAL A 58 5.08 -4.79 11.73
CA VAL A 58 5.56 -3.40 11.77
C VAL A 58 4.69 -2.46 10.93
N GLU A 59 4.21 -2.93 9.79
CA GLU A 59 3.27 -2.18 8.95
C GLU A 59 1.94 -1.94 9.69
N ALA A 60 1.37 -2.95 10.35
CA ALA A 60 0.13 -2.81 11.14
C ALA A 60 0.24 -1.76 12.25
N ILE A 61 1.34 -1.79 13.01
CA ILE A 61 1.67 -0.77 14.03
C ILE A 61 1.73 0.62 13.40
N GLY A 62 2.48 0.75 12.30
CA GLY A 62 2.65 2.03 11.60
C GLY A 62 1.35 2.57 11.01
N GLN A 63 0.49 1.69 10.47
CA GLN A 63 -0.81 2.06 9.91
C GLN A 63 -1.74 2.64 10.97
N ARG A 64 -1.88 1.97 12.13
CA ARG A 64 -2.67 2.51 13.24
C ARG A 64 -2.09 3.85 13.71
N MET A 65 -0.78 3.92 13.94
CA MET A 65 -0.13 5.15 14.40
C MET A 65 -0.34 6.32 13.45
N ALA A 66 -0.20 6.09 12.14
CA ALA A 66 -0.42 7.13 11.13
C ALA A 66 -1.88 7.59 11.08
N TYR A 67 -2.83 6.65 11.14
CA TYR A 67 -4.26 6.95 11.18
C TYR A 67 -4.64 7.80 12.40
N GLU A 68 -4.22 7.39 13.60
CA GLU A 68 -4.51 8.13 14.83
C GLU A 68 -3.82 9.49 14.87
N ALA A 69 -2.58 9.60 14.36
CA ALA A 69 -1.89 10.88 14.25
C ALA A 69 -2.64 11.84 13.29
N ALA A 70 -3.12 11.34 12.15
CA ALA A 70 -3.90 12.14 11.21
C ALA A 70 -5.23 12.62 11.84
N GLN A 71 -5.91 11.75 12.59
CA GLN A 71 -7.11 12.13 13.33
C GLN A 71 -6.82 13.18 14.41
N ALA A 72 -5.75 13.00 15.19
CA ALA A 72 -5.37 13.91 16.26
C ALA A 72 -4.96 15.31 15.74
N GLN A 73 -4.36 15.39 14.54
CA GLN A 73 -3.99 16.67 13.94
C GLN A 73 -5.20 17.49 13.50
N GLY A 74 -6.31 16.83 13.12
CA GLY A 74 -7.61 17.46 12.84
C GLY A 74 -7.69 18.37 11.61
N ASN A 75 -6.59 18.55 10.86
CA ASN A 75 -6.54 19.39 9.64
C ASN A 75 -6.49 18.56 8.33
N ILE A 76 -6.48 17.24 8.45
CA ILE A 76 -6.54 16.31 7.32
C ILE A 76 -8.01 16.12 6.94
N ALA A 77 -8.31 16.14 5.65
CA ALA A 77 -9.67 15.95 5.16
C ALA A 77 -10.18 14.56 5.57
N PRO A 78 -11.41 14.42 6.09
CA PRO A 78 -11.97 13.13 6.49
C PRO A 78 -11.92 12.07 5.39
N GLU A 79 -12.12 12.47 4.13
CA GLU A 79 -12.08 11.59 2.96
C GLU A 79 -10.69 11.00 2.72
N VAL A 80 -9.62 11.74 3.05
CA VAL A 80 -8.24 11.24 2.98
C VAL A 80 -7.99 10.20 4.07
N ILE A 81 -8.49 10.46 5.29
CA ILE A 81 -8.39 9.53 6.42
C ILE A 81 -9.17 8.24 6.12
N ASP A 82 -10.36 8.35 5.54
CA ASP A 82 -11.20 7.21 5.16
C ASP A 82 -10.53 6.35 4.08
N VAL A 83 -10.04 6.97 2.99
CA VAL A 83 -9.27 6.24 1.96
C VAL A 83 -8.05 5.55 2.56
N PHE A 84 -7.31 6.22 3.45
CA PHE A 84 -6.16 5.61 4.11
C PHE A 84 -6.55 4.36 4.91
N GLU A 85 -7.62 4.43 5.71
CA GLU A 85 -8.10 3.27 6.48
C GLU A 85 -8.54 2.13 5.57
N LYS A 86 -9.37 2.40 4.56
CA LYS A 86 -9.87 1.35 3.66
C LYS A 86 -8.75 0.71 2.85
N SER A 87 -7.77 1.49 2.39
CA SER A 87 -6.60 0.93 1.71
C SER A 87 -5.65 0.17 2.64
N CYS A 88 -5.59 0.50 3.92
CA CYS A 88 -4.89 -0.34 4.91
C CYS A 88 -5.59 -1.68 5.11
N ILE A 89 -6.93 -1.67 5.22
CA ILE A 89 -7.74 -2.90 5.31
C ILE A 89 -7.52 -3.80 4.08
N GLN A 90 -7.44 -3.20 2.89
CA GLN A 90 -7.28 -3.93 1.63
C GLN A 90 -5.88 -4.48 1.36
N LYS A 91 -4.89 -4.14 2.18
CA LYS A 91 -3.58 -4.82 2.15
C LYS A 91 -3.64 -6.24 2.74
N ASP A 92 -4.56 -6.48 3.67
CA ASP A 92 -4.74 -7.80 4.30
C ASP A 92 -6.23 -8.13 4.51
N PRO A 93 -7.02 -8.22 3.43
CA PRO A 93 -8.46 -8.42 3.53
C PRO A 93 -8.84 -9.75 4.17
N SER A 94 -7.94 -10.76 4.11
CA SER A 94 -8.17 -12.06 4.71
C SER A 94 -8.31 -11.94 6.22
N TRP A 95 -7.40 -11.23 6.89
CA TRP A 95 -7.48 -11.00 8.33
C TRP A 95 -8.80 -10.35 8.73
N PHE A 96 -9.20 -9.27 8.03
CA PHE A 96 -10.44 -8.56 8.32
C PHE A 96 -11.69 -9.42 8.08
N VAL A 97 -11.71 -10.24 7.03
CA VAL A 97 -12.80 -11.20 6.78
C VAL A 97 -12.89 -12.24 7.90
N GLU A 98 -11.75 -12.82 8.32
CA GLU A 98 -11.70 -13.80 9.41
C GLU A 98 -12.17 -13.22 10.76
N HIS A 99 -11.97 -11.92 10.97
CA HIS A 99 -12.36 -11.21 12.18
C HIS A 99 -13.74 -10.53 12.07
N GLY A 100 -14.53 -10.83 11.03
CA GLY A 100 -15.93 -10.44 10.93
C GLY A 100 -16.19 -9.00 10.46
N TYR A 101 -15.21 -8.32 9.86
CA TYR A 101 -15.35 -6.95 9.35
C TYR A 101 -16.16 -6.85 8.06
N GLY A 102 -16.57 -7.97 7.48
CA GLY A 102 -17.41 -8.04 6.29
C GLY A 102 -16.94 -9.11 5.31
N THR A 103 -17.59 -9.15 4.14
CA THR A 103 -17.13 -10.00 3.04
C THR A 103 -16.02 -9.31 2.26
N ARG A 104 -15.21 -10.09 1.54
CA ARG A 104 -14.18 -9.54 0.64
C ARG A 104 -14.75 -8.54 -0.38
N SER A 105 -15.96 -8.79 -0.89
CA SER A 105 -16.63 -7.86 -1.80
C SER A 105 -17.03 -6.56 -1.10
N ALA A 106 -17.60 -6.64 0.11
CA ALA A 106 -17.96 -5.46 0.88
C ALA A 106 -16.74 -4.59 1.22
N LEU A 107 -15.59 -5.20 1.58
CA LEU A 107 -14.34 -4.46 1.83
C LEU A 107 -13.87 -3.71 0.56
N ARG A 108 -13.95 -4.36 -0.61
CA ARG A 108 -13.64 -3.73 -1.91
C ARG A 108 -14.60 -2.57 -2.20
N ASP A 109 -15.89 -2.78 -2.04
CA ASP A 109 -16.91 -1.78 -2.35
C ASP A 109 -16.79 -0.56 -1.45
N ASN A 110 -16.47 -0.77 -0.16
CA ASN A 110 -16.16 0.30 0.78
C ASN A 110 -14.93 1.11 0.36
N GLU A 111 -13.85 0.45 -0.08
CA GLU A 111 -12.67 1.14 -0.60
C GLU A 111 -12.98 1.95 -1.86
N ASN A 112 -13.73 1.38 -2.81
CA ASN A 112 -14.15 2.07 -4.03
C ASN A 112 -15.02 3.30 -3.70
N GLY A 113 -15.90 3.19 -2.70
CA GLY A 113 -16.70 4.32 -2.20
C GLY A 113 -15.82 5.43 -1.64
N ALA A 114 -14.82 5.08 -0.82
CA ALA A 114 -13.87 6.05 -0.26
C ALA A 114 -13.11 6.79 -1.38
N TYR A 115 -12.62 6.07 -2.40
CA TYR A 115 -11.97 6.69 -3.56
C TYR A 115 -12.92 7.60 -4.34
N SER A 116 -14.16 7.19 -4.53
CA SER A 116 -15.17 7.97 -5.26
C SER A 116 -15.50 9.28 -4.53
N ASN A 117 -15.49 9.27 -3.19
CA ASN A 117 -15.70 10.46 -2.37
C ASN A 117 -14.50 11.40 -2.37
N LEU A 118 -13.27 10.86 -2.41
CA LEU A 118 -12.04 11.64 -2.42
C LEU A 118 -11.75 12.28 -3.80
N LEU A 119 -12.10 11.60 -4.89
CA LEU A 119 -11.72 11.98 -6.25
C LEU A 119 -12.09 13.44 -6.61
N PRO A 120 -13.30 13.96 -6.31
CA PRO A 120 -13.66 15.35 -6.57
C PRO A 120 -12.81 16.37 -5.79
N LEU A 121 -12.22 15.97 -4.66
CA LEU A 121 -11.42 16.83 -3.79
C LEU A 121 -9.93 16.86 -4.17
N LEU A 122 -9.47 15.92 -5.02
CA LEU A 122 -8.06 15.81 -5.38
C LEU A 122 -7.44 17.10 -5.90
N PRO A 123 -8.08 17.89 -6.80
CA PRO A 123 -7.48 19.14 -7.28
C PRO A 123 -7.13 20.10 -6.13
N THR A 124 -8.08 20.33 -5.22
CA THR A 124 -7.91 21.19 -4.05
C THR A 124 -6.89 20.65 -3.06
N LEU A 125 -6.81 19.33 -2.88
CA LEU A 125 -5.81 18.70 -2.01
C LEU A 125 -4.39 18.84 -2.58
N VAL A 126 -4.23 18.74 -3.90
CA VAL A 126 -2.95 18.94 -4.60
C VAL A 126 -2.50 20.40 -4.51
N GLU A 127 -3.41 21.35 -4.75
CA GLU A 127 -3.15 22.78 -4.57
C GLU A 127 -2.70 23.09 -3.14
N ARG A 128 -3.42 22.55 -2.13
CA ARG A 128 -3.09 22.74 -0.72
C ARG A 128 -1.73 22.14 -0.34
N ALA A 129 -1.29 21.07 -1.00
CA ALA A 129 0.02 20.49 -0.78
C ALA A 129 1.16 21.40 -1.29
N ASN A 130 0.85 22.42 -2.09
CA ASN A 130 1.80 23.36 -2.70
C ASN A 130 2.99 22.63 -3.36
N ALA A 131 2.68 21.49 -4.01
CA ALA A 131 3.67 20.60 -4.59
C ALA A 131 4.19 21.09 -5.95
N GLU A 132 3.47 22.01 -6.60
CA GLU A 132 3.75 22.52 -7.95
C GLU A 132 5.22 22.94 -8.14
N VAL A 133 5.79 23.66 -7.17
CA VAL A 133 7.18 24.15 -7.21
C VAL A 133 8.22 23.02 -7.26
N TYR A 134 7.85 21.81 -6.83
CA TYR A 134 8.72 20.64 -6.80
C TYR A 134 8.47 19.67 -7.96
N ILE A 135 7.45 19.93 -8.79
CA ILE A 135 7.12 19.08 -9.93
C ILE A 135 7.98 19.51 -11.12
N THR A 136 8.91 18.64 -11.51
CA THR A 136 9.70 18.79 -12.75
C THR A 136 9.14 17.96 -13.91
N ALA A 137 8.05 17.23 -13.68
CA ALA A 137 7.47 16.33 -14.67
C ALA A 137 6.74 17.16 -15.75
N PRO A 138 7.06 16.96 -17.04
CA PRO A 138 6.45 17.73 -18.13
C PRO A 138 4.95 17.42 -18.31
N LEU A 139 4.48 16.32 -17.72
CA LEU A 139 3.07 15.86 -17.76
C LEU A 139 2.08 16.82 -17.11
N VAL A 140 2.54 17.78 -16.30
CA VAL A 140 1.67 18.70 -15.55
C VAL A 140 1.27 19.92 -16.37
N GLU A 141 2.05 20.26 -17.39
CA GLU A 141 1.75 21.36 -18.32
C GLU A 141 1.60 20.82 -19.74
N GLU A 142 0.48 21.11 -20.38
CA GLU A 142 0.14 20.57 -21.71
C GLU A 142 1.22 20.89 -22.76
N GLY A 143 1.79 22.10 -22.74
CA GLY A 143 2.88 22.50 -23.64
C GLY A 143 4.22 21.82 -23.35
N ALA A 144 4.56 21.65 -22.07
CA ALA A 144 5.82 21.00 -21.67
C ALA A 144 5.85 19.51 -22.06
N MET A 145 4.69 18.84 -22.01
CA MET A 145 4.57 17.44 -22.45
C MET A 145 4.81 17.29 -23.95
N GLU A 146 4.25 18.18 -24.77
CA GLU A 146 4.51 18.16 -26.22
C GLU A 146 5.98 18.37 -26.55
N ASP A 147 6.62 19.35 -25.91
CA ASP A 147 8.03 19.67 -26.14
C ASP A 147 8.94 18.53 -25.68
N PHE A 148 8.59 17.89 -24.55
CA PHE A 148 9.25 16.67 -24.10
C PHE A 148 9.13 15.55 -25.13
N ILE A 149 7.93 15.27 -25.65
CA ILE A 149 7.71 14.24 -26.68
C ILE A 149 8.53 14.56 -27.94
N LYS A 150 8.53 15.82 -28.40
CA LYS A 150 9.29 16.26 -29.58
C LYS A 150 10.80 16.11 -29.40
N ALA A 151 11.31 16.18 -28.18
CA ALA A 151 12.73 16.03 -27.87
C ALA A 151 13.20 14.55 -27.80
N LEU A 152 12.28 13.58 -27.76
CA LEU A 152 12.65 12.16 -27.72
C LEU A 152 13.21 11.68 -29.07
N PRO A 153 14.28 10.86 -29.07
CA PRO A 153 14.79 10.27 -30.30
C PRO A 153 13.75 9.33 -30.92
N ALA A 154 13.41 9.58 -32.19
CA ALA A 154 12.57 8.67 -32.96
C ALA A 154 13.42 7.53 -33.53
N PHE A 155 13.11 6.29 -33.14
CA PHE A 155 13.68 5.11 -33.77
C PHE A 155 12.70 4.59 -34.82
N GLY A 156 13.06 4.75 -36.10
CA GLY A 156 12.38 4.11 -37.21
C GLY A 156 13.01 2.76 -37.52
N ALA A 157 12.21 1.84 -38.07
CA ALA A 157 12.74 0.66 -38.74
C ALA A 157 13.72 1.12 -39.83
N GLY A 158 14.95 0.62 -39.80
CA GLY A 158 15.87 0.82 -40.92
C GLY A 158 15.25 0.23 -42.17
N THR A 159 15.63 0.71 -43.35
CA THR A 159 15.24 0.08 -44.63
C THR A 159 15.62 -1.42 -44.71
N ASP A 160 16.49 -1.89 -43.80
CA ASP A 160 16.91 -3.29 -43.65
C ASP A 160 16.03 -4.12 -42.69
N ASP A 161 15.12 -3.49 -41.93
CA ASP A 161 14.21 -4.16 -40.99
C ASP A 161 12.88 -4.60 -41.63
N VAL A 162 12.70 -4.35 -42.93
CA VAL A 162 11.60 -4.95 -43.69
C VAL A 162 11.91 -6.43 -43.86
N ILE A 163 11.37 -7.26 -42.97
CA ILE A 163 11.25 -8.69 -43.22
C ILE A 163 10.39 -8.81 -44.48
N VAL A 164 11.04 -9.02 -45.62
CA VAL A 164 10.38 -9.36 -46.88
C VAL A 164 9.56 -10.61 -46.60
N GLU A 165 8.23 -10.44 -46.58
CA GLU A 165 7.29 -11.54 -46.50
C GLU A 165 7.49 -12.40 -47.75
N GLN A 166 8.36 -13.42 -47.66
CA GLN A 166 8.51 -14.41 -48.72
C GLN A 166 7.21 -15.22 -48.73
N ALA A 167 6.36 -14.92 -49.72
CA ALA A 167 5.20 -15.74 -50.04
C ALA A 167 5.61 -17.22 -50.11
N PRO A 168 4.83 -18.15 -49.51
CA PRO A 168 5.20 -19.55 -49.47
C PRO A 168 5.33 -20.08 -50.90
N LYS A 169 6.50 -20.62 -51.24
CA LYS A 169 6.70 -21.34 -52.50
C LYS A 169 5.70 -22.50 -52.55
N SER A 170 4.70 -22.36 -53.42
CA SER A 170 3.79 -23.42 -53.81
C SER A 170 4.60 -24.66 -54.19
N ARG A 171 4.46 -25.73 -53.40
CA ARG A 171 4.95 -27.05 -53.79
C ARG A 171 3.97 -27.63 -54.82
N LEU A 172 4.37 -27.56 -56.07
CA LEU A 172 4.06 -28.58 -57.07
C LEU A 172 5.38 -29.17 -57.54
#